data_AF-A0A5N6IRJ8-F1
#
_entry.id   AF-A0A5N6IRJ8-F1
#
_cell.length_a   1.000
_cell.length_b   1.000
_cell.length_c   1.000
_cell.angle_alpha   90.00
_cell.angle_beta   90.00
_cell.angle_gamma   90.00
#
_symmetry.space_group_name_H-M   'P 1'
#
loop_
_entity.id
_entity.type
_entity.pdbx_description
1 polymer ?
#
loop_
_entity_poly.entity_id
_entity_poly.type
_entity_poly.pdbx_seq_one_letter_code
_entity_poly.pdbx_strand_id
1 'polypeptide(L)'
;MITSFPIEPSVRGEYRVPHPYFTWRLPGHKEKPGKLVQWQVHPGPNSLFRYTLVNLDEPEILAIYIHVGIVVWLPTDFSEGVLLLPESGGQEQEAVVIASLLTMLHRLREDKSMRANRHSSSSRFARRFVSKLRLH
;
A
#
# COMPACT_ATOMS: atom_id res chain seq x y z
N MET A 1 2.68 -18.42 6.50
CA MET A 1 1.98 -18.28 5.20
C MET A 1 2.94 -17.59 4.25
N ILE A 2 3.25 -18.20 3.10
CA ILE A 2 3.99 -17.53 2.03
C ILE A 2 2.94 -16.71 1.27
N THR A 3 2.97 -15.40 1.42
CA THR A 3 2.05 -14.51 0.71
C THR A 3 2.69 -14.18 -0.64
N SER A 4 2.05 -14.57 -1.75
CA SER A 4 2.46 -14.16 -3.09
C SER A 4 1.70 -12.90 -3.50
N PHE A 5 2.38 -11.98 -4.20
CA PHE A 5 1.79 -10.74 -4.70
C PHE A 5 1.43 -10.91 -6.19
N PRO A 6 0.30 -10.33 -6.67
CA PRO A 6 -0.66 -9.48 -5.94
C PRO A 6 -1.46 -10.22 -4.86
N ILE A 7 -1.79 -9.52 -3.77
CA ILE A 7 -2.69 -10.01 -2.73
C ILE A 7 -4.11 -9.50 -3.03
N GLU A 8 -5.11 -10.36 -2.83
CA GLU A 8 -6.51 -9.97 -2.90
C GLU A 8 -6.84 -8.83 -1.91
N PRO A 9 -7.57 -7.78 -2.33
CA PRO A 9 -7.98 -6.70 -1.43
C PRO A 9 -8.75 -7.22 -0.21
N SER A 10 -8.46 -6.68 0.97
CA SER A 10 -9.21 -7.00 2.20
C SER A 10 -10.47 -6.15 2.33
N VAL A 11 -11.39 -6.58 3.19
CA VAL A 11 -12.63 -5.85 3.50
C VAL A 11 -12.63 -5.45 4.97
N ARG A 12 -12.80 -4.16 5.25
CA ARG A 12 -12.89 -3.60 6.61
C ARG A 12 -14.16 -2.76 6.73
N GLY A 13 -15.21 -3.34 7.30
CA GLY A 13 -16.53 -2.71 7.34
C GLY A 13 -17.07 -2.51 5.93
N GLU A 14 -17.39 -1.27 5.55
CA GLU A 14 -17.86 -0.91 4.21
C GLU A 14 -16.71 -0.62 3.21
N TYR A 15 -15.44 -0.72 3.66
CA TYR A 15 -14.28 -0.38 2.85
C TYR A 15 -13.62 -1.62 2.24
N ARG A 16 -13.31 -1.56 0.94
CA ARG A 16 -12.40 -2.47 0.25
C ARG A 16 -11.00 -1.86 0.28
N VAL A 17 -10.07 -2.53 0.92
CA VAL A 17 -8.70 -2.07 1.16
C VAL A 17 -7.77 -2.74 0.14
N PRO A 18 -7.29 -2.03 -0.89
CA PRO A 18 -6.38 -2.61 -1.86
C PRO A 18 -5.02 -2.91 -1.24
N HIS A 19 -4.31 -3.88 -1.83
CA HIS A 19 -2.99 -4.32 -1.41
C HIS A 19 -1.97 -4.08 -2.53
N PRO A 20 -1.63 -2.80 -2.76
CA PRO A 20 -0.74 -2.42 -3.84
C PRO A 20 0.68 -2.94 -3.58
N TYR A 21 1.38 -3.19 -4.66
CA TYR A 21 2.78 -3.56 -4.66
C TYR A 21 3.49 -2.78 -5.77
N PHE A 22 4.77 -2.53 -5.57
CA PHE A 22 5.57 -1.79 -6.55
C PHE A 22 6.90 -2.51 -6.77
N THR A 23 7.03 -3.15 -7.93
CA THR A 23 8.25 -3.84 -8.35
C THR A 23 9.11 -2.95 -9.21
N TRP A 24 10.40 -2.93 -8.94
CA TRP A 24 11.40 -2.19 -9.69
C TRP A 24 12.77 -2.87 -9.54
N ARG A 25 13.78 -2.38 -10.26
CA ARG A 25 15.12 -2.97 -10.23
C ARG A 25 16.10 -1.99 -9.60
N LEU A 26 16.73 -2.38 -8.50
CA LEU A 26 17.81 -1.64 -7.89
C LEU A 26 19.01 -1.66 -8.85
N PRO A 27 19.61 -0.52 -9.19
CA PRO A 27 20.80 -0.49 -10.02
C PRO A 27 21.92 -1.33 -9.40
N GLY A 28 22.52 -2.20 -10.21
CA GLY A 28 23.71 -2.94 -9.81
C GLY A 28 24.95 -2.06 -9.92
N HIS A 29 26.01 -2.44 -9.20
CA HIS A 29 27.35 -1.90 -9.43
C HIS A 29 28.17 -2.88 -10.29
N LYS A 30 29.32 -2.46 -10.82
CA LYS A 30 30.16 -3.22 -11.76
C LYS A 30 30.38 -4.70 -11.41
N GLU A 31 30.36 -5.05 -10.13
CA GLU A 31 30.63 -6.40 -9.61
C GLU A 31 29.40 -7.14 -9.08
N LYS A 32 28.24 -6.47 -8.98
CA LYS A 32 27.00 -7.07 -8.47
C LYS A 32 25.82 -6.72 -9.36
N PRO A 33 25.11 -7.72 -9.92
CA PRO A 33 23.93 -7.46 -10.73
C PRO A 33 22.88 -6.70 -9.92
N GLY A 34 22.06 -5.91 -10.63
CA GLY A 34 20.95 -5.21 -10.00
C GLY A 34 19.94 -6.19 -9.40
N LYS A 35 19.38 -5.82 -8.24
CA LYS A 35 18.42 -6.66 -7.50
C LYS A 35 17.00 -6.36 -7.97
N LEU A 36 16.17 -7.38 -8.21
CA LEU A 36 14.74 -7.17 -8.39
C LEU A 36 14.11 -6.98 -7.02
N VAL A 37 13.48 -5.83 -6.80
CA VAL A 37 12.96 -5.46 -5.48
C VAL A 37 11.49 -5.08 -5.57
N GLN A 38 10.76 -5.26 -4.47
CA GLN A 38 9.33 -4.99 -4.42
C GLN A 38 8.94 -4.36 -3.09
N TRP A 39 8.25 -3.21 -3.15
CA TRP A 39 7.51 -2.73 -2.00
C TRP A 39 6.23 -3.57 -1.85
N GLN A 40 6.08 -4.15 -0.67
CA GLN A 40 5.02 -5.08 -0.30
C GLN A 40 4.25 -4.55 0.89
N VAL A 41 2.93 -4.45 0.76
CA VAL A 41 2.07 -4.15 1.90
C VAL A 41 2.07 -5.32 2.89
N HIS A 42 2.10 -5.05 4.19
CA HIS A 42 2.02 -6.12 5.19
C HIS A 42 0.63 -6.78 5.12
N PRO A 43 0.51 -8.10 4.96
CA PRO A 43 -0.79 -8.75 4.98
C PRO A 43 -1.42 -8.67 6.38
N GLY A 44 -2.70 -8.29 6.48
CA GLY A 44 -3.45 -8.29 7.74
C GLY A 44 -4.14 -6.96 8.09
N PRO A 45 -4.68 -6.84 9.32
CA PRO A 45 -5.52 -5.70 9.73
C PRO A 45 -4.78 -4.35 9.73
N ASN A 46 -3.44 -4.37 9.77
CA ASN A 46 -2.58 -3.20 9.72
C ASN A 46 -1.94 -2.97 8.33
N SER A 47 -2.47 -3.60 7.29
CA SER A 47 -1.90 -3.60 5.95
C SER A 47 -1.60 -2.20 5.43
N LEU A 48 -2.52 -1.26 5.60
CA LEU A 48 -2.33 0.12 5.12
C LEU A 48 -1.20 0.91 5.77
N PHE A 49 -0.66 0.44 6.90
CA PHE A 49 0.29 1.21 7.69
C PHE A 49 1.73 0.74 7.57
N ARG A 50 1.98 -0.42 6.94
CA ARG A 50 3.32 -0.97 6.85
C ARG A 50 3.61 -1.50 5.46
N TYR A 51 4.66 -0.95 4.86
CA TYR A 51 5.21 -1.39 3.60
C TYR A 51 6.64 -1.88 3.84
N THR A 52 6.97 -3.04 3.28
CA THR A 52 8.30 -3.66 3.37
C THR A 52 8.89 -3.70 1.97
N LEU A 53 10.08 -3.13 1.78
CA LEU A 53 10.85 -3.33 0.57
C LEU A 53 11.63 -4.62 0.71
N VAL A 54 11.36 -5.59 -0.17
CA VAL A 54 12.05 -6.87 -0.18
C VAL A 54 12.87 -7.03 -1.45
N ASN A 55 13.97 -7.75 -1.34
CA ASN A 55 14.63 -8.37 -2.47
C ASN A 55 13.82 -9.62 -2.89
N LEU A 56 13.55 -9.77 -4.18
CA LEU A 56 12.84 -10.93 -4.73
C LEU A 56 13.80 -12.05 -5.12
N ASP A 57 15.08 -11.73 -5.33
CA ASP A 57 16.12 -12.69 -5.68
C ASP A 57 16.70 -13.39 -4.43
N GLU A 58 16.67 -12.71 -3.28
CA GLU A 58 17.17 -13.22 -1.99
C GLU A 58 16.21 -12.84 -0.85
N PRO A 59 16.11 -13.61 0.24
CA PRO A 59 15.21 -13.32 1.36
C PRO A 59 15.74 -12.18 2.24
N GLU A 60 15.84 -10.98 1.68
CA GLU A 60 16.42 -9.79 2.31
C GLU A 60 15.38 -8.67 2.39
N ILE A 61 15.25 -8.05 3.58
CA ILE A 61 14.47 -6.83 3.78
C ILE A 61 15.40 -5.63 3.64
N LEU A 62 15.09 -4.77 2.68
CA LEU A 62 15.90 -3.60 2.35
C LEU A 62 15.40 -2.32 3.01
N ALA A 63 14.12 -2.26 3.36
CA ALA A 63 13.53 -1.13 4.07
C ALA A 63 12.16 -1.47 4.64
N ILE A 64 11.73 -0.75 5.67
CA ILE A 64 10.37 -0.79 6.19
C ILE A 64 9.86 0.64 6.35
N TYR A 65 8.77 0.97 5.66
CA TYR A 65 8.06 2.22 5.85
C TYR A 65 6.81 1.98 6.70
N ILE A 66 6.70 2.73 7.80
CA ILE A 66 5.56 2.71 8.70
C ILE A 66 4.85 4.05 8.59
N HIS A 67 3.64 4.05 8.02
CA HIS A 67 2.83 5.25 7.89
C HIS A 67 2.20 5.62 9.24
N VAL A 68 2.28 6.90 9.60
CA VAL A 68 1.61 7.48 10.78
C VAL A 68 0.27 8.06 10.32
N GLY A 69 -0.82 7.54 10.87
CA GLY A 69 -2.17 7.99 10.56
C GLY A 69 -3.23 7.00 11.06
N ILE A 70 -4.47 7.48 11.17
CA ILE A 70 -5.64 6.68 11.61
C ILE A 70 -6.57 6.38 10.41
N VAL A 71 -6.24 6.90 9.24
CA VAL A 71 -7.09 6.86 8.05
C VAL A 71 -6.99 5.52 7.32
N VAL A 72 -8.12 5.11 6.72
CA VAL A 72 -8.24 3.89 5.89
C VAL A 72 -7.67 4.10 4.47
N TRP A 73 -7.03 5.25 4.23
CA TRP A 73 -6.42 5.66 2.97
C TRP A 73 -5.28 6.62 3.25
N LEU A 74 -4.27 6.64 2.38
CA LEU A 74 -3.21 7.64 2.42
C LEU A 74 -3.82 9.04 2.16
N PRO A 75 -3.44 10.09 2.93
CA PRO A 75 -3.85 11.44 2.64
C PRO A 75 -3.37 11.87 1.24
N THR A 76 -4.18 12.66 0.54
CA THR A 76 -3.86 13.15 -0.81
C THR A 76 -2.71 14.15 -0.81
N ASP A 77 -2.59 14.93 0.27
CA ASP A 77 -1.78 16.15 0.25
C ASP A 77 -0.40 15.93 0.91
N PHE A 78 -0.30 14.97 1.82
CA PHE A 78 0.95 14.66 2.53
C PHE A 78 0.99 13.20 3.00
N SER A 79 2.17 12.74 3.42
CA SER A 79 2.31 11.47 4.14
C SER A 79 3.33 11.64 5.25
N GLU A 80 2.96 11.18 6.43
CA GLU A 80 3.85 11.12 7.59
C GLU A 80 4.18 9.67 7.87
N GLY A 81 5.42 9.40 8.27
CA GLY A 81 5.84 8.04 8.55
C GLY A 81 7.29 7.95 8.96
N VAL A 82 7.66 6.74 9.36
CA VAL A 82 9.02 6.38 9.73
C VAL A 82 9.55 5.41 8.69
N LEU A 83 10.72 5.72 8.12
CA LEU A 83 11.45 4.82 7.24
C LEU A 83 12.60 4.19 8.03
N LEU A 84 12.58 2.87 8.15
CA LEU A 84 13.63 2.07 8.75
C LEU A 84 14.52 1.50 7.65
N LEU A 85 15.82 1.76 7.76
CA LEU A 85 16.85 1.29 6.83
C LEU A 85 17.84 0.39 7.57
N PRO A 86 18.45 -0.59 6.90
CA PRO A 86 19.56 -1.36 7.45
C PRO A 86 20.76 -0.45 7.74
N GLU A 87 21.44 -0.69 8.86
CA GLU A 87 22.65 0.06 9.25
C GLU A 87 23.80 -0.10 8.24
N SER A 88 23.84 -1.21 7.52
CA SER A 88 24.86 -1.52 6.51
C SER A 88 24.67 -0.79 5.17
N GLY A 89 23.61 0.01 5.01
CA GLY A 89 23.31 0.73 3.78
C GLY A 89 24.19 1.96 3.56
N GLY A 90 24.64 2.17 2.31
CA GLY A 90 25.31 3.41 1.90
C GLY A 90 24.33 4.53 1.51
N GLN A 91 24.82 5.77 1.45
CA GLN A 91 24.01 6.96 1.09
C GLN A 91 23.30 6.83 -0.27
N GLU A 92 23.95 6.21 -1.25
CA GLU A 92 23.34 5.99 -2.58
C GLU A 92 22.15 5.04 -2.49
N GLN A 93 22.28 3.95 -1.73
CA GLN A 93 21.19 3.00 -1.53
C GLN A 93 20.04 3.66 -0.78
N GLU A 94 20.33 4.43 0.25
CA GLU A 94 19.33 5.22 1.00
C GLU A 94 18.57 6.17 0.07
N ALA A 95 19.28 6.94 -0.77
CA ALA A 95 18.65 7.86 -1.71
C ALA A 95 17.71 7.13 -2.68
N VAL A 96 18.12 5.98 -3.19
CA VAL A 96 17.29 5.18 -4.11
C VAL A 96 16.07 4.59 -3.37
N VAL A 97 16.24 4.10 -2.14
CA VAL A 97 15.12 3.63 -1.32
C VAL A 97 14.12 4.75 -1.07
N ILE A 98 14.57 5.94 -0.67
CA ILE A 98 13.73 7.12 -0.46
C ILE A 98 12.99 7.50 -1.75
N ALA A 99 13.69 7.58 -2.88
CA ALA A 99 13.06 7.88 -4.17
C ALA A 99 11.99 6.84 -4.56
N SER A 100 12.27 5.55 -4.33
CA SER A 100 11.31 4.48 -4.60
C SER A 100 10.09 4.54 -3.68
N LEU A 101 10.27 4.91 -2.40
CA LEU A 101 9.18 5.12 -1.45
C LEU A 101 8.30 6.28 -1.88
N LEU A 102 8.89 7.43 -2.22
CA LEU A 102 8.15 8.60 -2.69
C LEU A 102 7.35 8.29 -3.96
N THR A 103 7.97 7.53 -4.88
CA THR A 103 7.30 7.06 -6.10
C THR A 103 6.11 6.16 -5.78
N MET A 104 6.29 5.19 -4.87
CA MET A 104 5.20 4.33 -4.42
C MET A 104 4.07 5.16 -3.81
N LEU A 105 4.36 6.01 -2.82
CA LEU A 105 3.36 6.84 -2.15
C LEU A 105 2.60 7.74 -3.12
N HIS A 106 3.29 8.33 -4.10
CA HIS A 106 2.65 9.11 -5.15
C HIS A 106 1.66 8.27 -5.97
N ARG A 107 2.07 7.07 -6.44
CA ARG A 107 1.17 6.15 -7.17
C ARG A 107 -0.03 5.72 -6.34
N LEU A 108 0.15 5.48 -5.04
CA LEU A 108 -0.95 5.12 -4.15
C LEU A 108 -2.00 6.21 -4.02
N ARG A 109 -1.60 7.49 -4.04
CA ARG A 109 -2.54 8.63 -4.01
C ARG A 109 -3.33 8.76 -5.31
N GLU A 110 -2.73 8.39 -6.44
CA GLU A 110 -3.40 8.40 -7.75
C GLU A 110 -4.35 7.21 -7.94
N ASP A 111 -4.18 6.14 -7.17
CA ASP A 111 -5.00 4.94 -7.27
C ASP A 111 -6.45 5.21 -6.80
N LYS A 112 -7.35 5.29 -7.78
CA LYS A 112 -8.78 5.52 -7.57
C LYS A 112 -9.46 4.38 -6.79
N SER A 113 -8.84 3.20 -6.70
CA SER A 113 -9.37 2.05 -5.95
C SER A 113 -9.31 2.24 -4.42
N MET A 114 -8.49 3.19 -3.93
CA MET A 114 -8.38 3.54 -2.51
C MET A 114 -9.48 4.50 -2.01
N ARG A 115 -10.45 4.86 -2.86
CA ARG A 115 -11.54 5.77 -2.49
C ARG A 115 -12.74 4.98 -1.97
N ALA A 116 -13.42 5.53 -0.96
CA ALA A 116 -14.67 4.96 -0.46
C ALA A 116 -15.65 4.72 -1.62
N ASN A 117 -16.17 3.49 -1.72
CA ASN A 117 -17.15 3.16 -2.74
C ASN A 117 -18.48 3.81 -2.35
N ARG A 118 -18.69 5.06 -2.78
CA ARG A 118 -19.89 5.88 -2.48
C ARG A 118 -21.19 5.29 -3.03
N HIS A 119 -21.15 4.14 -3.71
CA HIS A 119 -22.32 3.53 -4.34
C HIS A 119 -23.28 2.77 -3.40
N SER A 120 -22.99 2.60 -2.11
CA SER A 120 -23.90 1.84 -1.21
C SER A 120 -24.94 2.71 -0.47
N SER A 121 -24.68 4.02 -0.30
CA SER A 121 -25.49 4.89 0.56
C SER A 121 -26.84 5.29 -0.04
N SER A 122 -27.01 5.25 -1.36
CA SER A 122 -28.31 5.52 -2.00
C SER A 122 -29.31 4.35 -1.87
N SER A 123 -28.83 3.14 -1.58
CA SER A 123 -29.67 1.93 -1.55
C SER A 123 -30.46 1.76 -0.24
N ARG A 124 -29.98 2.30 0.89
CA ARG A 124 -30.68 2.23 2.19
C ARG A 124 -31.87 3.18 2.27
N PHE A 125 -31.76 4.38 1.70
CA PHE A 125 -32.88 5.31 1.62
C PHE A 125 -33.93 4.85 0.60
N ALA A 126 -33.51 4.35 -0.57
CA ALA A 126 -34.41 3.81 -1.57
C ALA A 126 -35.23 2.60 -1.03
N ARG A 127 -34.60 1.66 -0.30
CA ARG A 127 -35.33 0.55 0.34
C ARG A 127 -36.36 1.00 1.37
N ARG A 128 -36.06 2.05 2.16
CA ARG A 128 -37.00 2.60 3.16
C ARG A 128 -38.21 3.30 2.54
N PHE A 129 -38.06 3.92 1.37
CA PHE A 129 -39.19 4.52 0.65
C PHE A 129 -40.03 3.45 -0.07
N VAL A 130 -39.40 2.44 -0.67
CA VAL A 130 -40.12 1.34 -1.32
C VAL A 130 -40.92 0.49 -0.32
N SER A 131 -40.43 0.31 0.91
CA SER A 131 -41.19 -0.37 1.97
C SER A 131 -42.38 0.42 2.49
N LYS A 132 -42.38 1.76 2.38
CA LYS A 132 -43.51 2.62 2.79
C LYS A 132 -44.59 2.75 1.70
N LEU A 133 -44.23 2.59 0.44
CA LEU A 133 -45.17 2.66 -0.69
C LEU A 133 -45.93 1.35 -0.96
N ARG A 134 -45.53 0.22 -0.34
CA ARG A 134 -46.23 -1.08 -0.45
C ARG A 134 -47.29 -1.33 0.63
N LEU A 135 -47.58 -0.34 1.47
CA LEU A 135 -48.53 -0.44 2.58
C LEU A 135 -49.77 0.46 2.42
N HIS A 136 -50.04 0.94 1.20
CA HIS A 136 -51.28 1.64 0.85
C HIS A 136 -51.90 1.04 -0.40
#